data_AF-A0A522H2L8-F1
#
_entry.id   AF-A0A522H2L8-F1
#
_cell.length_a   1.000
_cell.length_b   1.000
_cell.length_c   1.000
_cell.angle_alpha   90.00
_cell.angle_beta   90.00
_cell.angle_gamma   90.00
#
_symmetry.space_group_name_H-M   'P 1'
#
loop_
_entity.id
_entity.type
_entity.pdbx_description
1 polymer ?
#
loop_
_entity_poly.entity_id
_entity_poly.type
_entity_poly.pdbx_seq_one_letter_code
_entity_poly.pdbx_strand_id
1 'polypeptide(L)'
;MPRVLAMMLSGMCTSVQAALDEMFAQSHGLTGRWRECSDRAFAKMRRGFSAQVFDQLNVTLLALARPLMDAHRWHGLRVVAADGSRLCVSTRRGAELDADHYAFALYLPGAELTLHATLHPADGS
;
A
#
# COMPACT_ATOMS: atom_id res chain seq x y z
N MET A 1 -7.76 -24.77 -7.69
CA MET A 1 -6.97 -25.12 -8.89
C MET A 1 -7.44 -26.33 -9.72
N PRO A 2 -8.27 -27.29 -9.25
CA PRO A 2 -8.71 -28.40 -10.13
C PRO A 2 -9.89 -28.06 -11.07
N ARG A 3 -10.72 -27.05 -10.74
CA ARG A 3 -11.90 -26.68 -11.56
C ARG A 3 -11.54 -25.97 -12.88
N VAL A 4 -10.47 -25.19 -12.92
CA VAL A 4 -10.02 -24.45 -14.12
C VAL A 4 -9.48 -25.40 -15.19
N LEU A 5 -8.71 -26.42 -14.77
CA LEU A 5 -8.23 -27.48 -15.65
C LEU A 5 -9.38 -28.33 -16.20
N ALA A 6 -10.37 -28.68 -15.37
CA ALA A 6 -11.57 -29.38 -15.81
C ALA A 6 -12.38 -28.55 -16.82
N MET A 7 -12.52 -27.23 -16.59
CA MET A 7 -13.20 -26.29 -17.50
C MET A 7 -12.49 -26.19 -18.86
N MET A 8 -11.16 -26.16 -18.89
CA MET A 8 -10.40 -26.06 -20.15
C MET A 8 -10.37 -27.38 -20.92
N LEU A 9 -10.49 -28.52 -20.23
CA LEU A 9 -10.53 -29.86 -20.84
C LEU A 9 -11.93 -30.25 -21.32
N SER A 10 -13.01 -29.76 -20.68
CA SER A 10 -14.36 -29.86 -21.22
C SER A 10 -14.56 -28.74 -22.25
N GLY A 11 -14.34 -29.02 -23.53
CA GLY A 11 -14.51 -28.05 -24.61
C GLY A 11 -15.82 -27.26 -24.45
N MET A 12 -15.73 -25.94 -24.25
CA MET A 12 -16.90 -25.09 -24.06
C MET A 12 -17.10 -24.14 -25.24
N CYS A 13 -18.33 -24.19 -25.75
CA CYS A 13 -18.96 -23.21 -26.63
C CYS A 13 -19.23 -21.84 -25.96
N THR A 14 -18.40 -21.41 -25.01
CA THR A 14 -18.54 -20.11 -24.34
C THR A 14 -17.21 -19.37 -24.26
N SER A 15 -17.26 -18.04 -24.40
CA SER A 15 -16.08 -17.19 -24.35
C SER A 15 -15.36 -17.32 -23.02
N VAL A 16 -14.03 -17.49 -23.07
CA VAL A 16 -13.13 -17.51 -21.89
C VAL A 16 -13.41 -16.33 -20.96
N GLN A 17 -13.76 -15.16 -21.51
CA GLN A 17 -14.09 -13.97 -20.74
C GLN A 17 -15.36 -14.15 -19.89
N ALA A 18 -16.40 -14.84 -20.41
CA ALA A 18 -17.64 -15.03 -19.68
C ALA A 18 -17.44 -15.93 -18.45
N ALA A 19 -16.54 -16.91 -18.54
CA ALA A 19 -16.22 -17.79 -17.42
C ALA A 19 -15.31 -17.10 -16.38
N LEU A 20 -14.39 -16.23 -16.82
CA LEU A 20 -13.63 -15.38 -15.90
C LEU A 20 -14.54 -14.40 -15.15
N ASP A 21 -15.47 -13.76 -15.85
CA ASP A 21 -16.41 -12.82 -15.23
C ASP A 21 -17.31 -13.50 -14.18
N GLU A 22 -17.69 -14.77 -14.40
CA GLU A 22 -18.45 -15.57 -13.43
C GLU A 22 -17.59 -16.01 -12.23
N MET A 23 -16.34 -16.41 -12.46
CA MET A 23 -15.41 -16.76 -11.40
C MET A 23 -15.14 -15.57 -10.46
N PHE A 24 -14.90 -14.39 -11.02
CA PHE A 24 -14.64 -13.19 -10.21
C PHE A 24 -15.88 -12.73 -9.44
N ALA A 25 -17.08 -12.88 -10.01
CA ALA A 25 -18.31 -12.59 -9.27
C ALA A 25 -18.46 -13.52 -8.06
N GLN A 26 -18.15 -14.81 -8.21
CA GLN A 26 -18.18 -15.77 -7.12
C GLN A 26 -17.17 -15.44 -6.02
N SER A 27 -15.95 -15.00 -6.36
CA SER A 27 -14.94 -14.62 -5.35
C SER A 27 -15.31 -13.37 -4.56
N HIS A 28 -16.09 -12.47 -5.15
CA HIS A 28 -16.60 -11.25 -4.50
C HIS A 28 -17.98 -11.43 -3.86
N GLY A 29 -18.54 -12.65 -3.83
CA GLY A 29 -19.86 -12.94 -3.26
C GLY A 29 -21.03 -12.32 -4.02
N LEU A 30 -20.82 -11.96 -5.30
CA LEU A 30 -21.82 -11.30 -6.15
C LEU A 30 -22.58 -12.34 -6.99
N THR A 31 -23.89 -12.18 -7.09
CA THR A 31 -24.73 -12.94 -8.02
C THR A 31 -24.74 -12.23 -9.38
N GLY A 32 -23.84 -12.60 -10.28
CA GLY A 32 -23.76 -12.00 -11.62
C GLY A 32 -22.45 -12.28 -12.36
N ARG A 33 -22.17 -11.51 -13.41
CA ARG A 33 -20.86 -11.46 -14.06
C ARG A 33 -20.14 -10.20 -13.60
N TRP A 34 -18.97 -10.36 -13.00
CA TRP A 34 -18.14 -9.26 -12.52
C TRP A 34 -16.87 -9.21 -13.35
N ARG A 35 -16.72 -8.15 -14.16
CA ARG A 35 -15.47 -7.94 -14.91
C ARG A 35 -14.41 -7.40 -13.97
N GLU A 36 -13.50 -8.28 -13.56
CA GLU A 36 -12.30 -7.85 -12.85
C GLU A 36 -11.20 -7.51 -13.86
N CYS A 37 -10.65 -6.30 -13.75
CA CYS A 37 -9.54 -5.88 -14.58
C CYS A 37 -8.25 -6.46 -13.99
N SER A 38 -7.70 -7.51 -14.60
CA SER A 38 -6.38 -8.01 -14.20
C SER A 38 -5.31 -6.93 -14.34
N ASP A 39 -4.23 -7.00 -13.55
CA ASP A 39 -3.09 -6.08 -13.64
C ASP A 39 -2.55 -5.95 -15.08
N ARG A 40 -2.55 -7.05 -15.83
CA ARG A 40 -2.12 -7.06 -17.24
C ARG A 40 -3.10 -6.34 -18.16
N ALA A 41 -4.41 -6.50 -17.94
CA ALA A 41 -5.44 -5.79 -18.69
C ALA A 41 -5.38 -4.28 -18.39
N PHE A 42 -5.17 -3.91 -17.13
CA PHE A 42 -4.98 -2.52 -16.72
C PHE A 42 -3.69 -1.93 -17.31
N ALA A 43 -2.57 -2.65 -17.25
CA ALA A 43 -1.30 -2.19 -17.83
C ALA A 43 -1.39 -2.02 -19.36
N LYS A 44 -2.15 -2.89 -20.05
CA LYS A 44 -2.42 -2.75 -21.49
C LYS A 44 -3.32 -1.55 -21.79
N MET A 45 -4.38 -1.36 -21.00
CA MET A 45 -5.29 -0.22 -21.12
C MET A 45 -4.57 1.11 -20.85
N ARG A 46 -3.70 1.16 -19.83
CA ARG A 46 -2.87 2.32 -19.48
C ARG A 46 -2.03 2.83 -20.65
N ARG A 47 -1.55 1.94 -21.54
CA ARG A 47 -0.79 2.34 -22.74
C ARG A 47 -1.62 3.09 -23.77
N GLY A 48 -2.95 3.00 -23.71
CA GLY A 48 -3.87 3.70 -24.61
C GLY A 48 -4.31 5.09 -24.10
N PHE A 49 -3.90 5.48 -22.89
CA PHE A 49 -4.19 6.79 -22.32
C PHE A 49 -2.99 7.73 -22.42
N SER A 50 -3.24 9.02 -22.67
CA SER A 50 -2.20 10.03 -22.61
C SER A 50 -1.79 10.30 -21.16
N ALA A 51 -0.55 10.76 -20.96
CA ALA A 51 -0.05 11.18 -19.65
C ALA A 51 -0.95 12.26 -19.01
N GLN A 52 -1.50 13.16 -19.83
CA GLN A 52 -2.40 14.23 -19.39
C GLN A 52 -3.66 13.75 -18.67
N VAL A 53 -4.19 12.57 -19.04
CA VAL A 53 -5.35 11.97 -18.35
C VAL A 53 -4.96 11.55 -16.93
N PHE A 54 -3.74 11.03 -16.75
CA PHE A 54 -3.23 10.67 -15.43
C PHE A 54 -2.97 11.91 -14.57
N ASP A 55 -2.48 12.99 -15.16
CA ASP A 55 -2.31 14.26 -14.44
C ASP A 55 -3.65 14.80 -13.93
N GLN A 56 -4.67 14.81 -14.80
CA GLN A 56 -6.02 15.25 -14.42
C GLN A 56 -6.65 14.35 -13.35
N LEU A 57 -6.48 13.03 -13.49
CA LEU A 57 -6.93 12.07 -12.50
C LEU A 57 -6.24 12.30 -11.15
N ASN A 58 -4.94 12.55 -11.16
CA ASN A 58 -4.15 12.80 -9.95
C ASN A 58 -4.61 14.08 -9.24
N VAL A 59 -4.80 15.18 -9.99
CA VAL A 59 -5.38 16.43 -9.44
C VAL A 59 -6.72 16.16 -8.77
N THR A 60 -7.59 15.39 -9.43
CA THR A 60 -8.93 15.07 -8.92
C THR A 60 -8.87 14.21 -7.66
N LEU A 61 -8.03 13.16 -7.66
CA LEU A 61 -7.81 12.29 -6.50
C LEU A 61 -7.25 13.08 -5.31
N LEU A 62 -6.26 13.95 -5.55
CA LEU A 62 -5.69 14.79 -4.51
C LEU A 62 -6.71 15.77 -3.95
N ALA A 63 -7.60 16.33 -4.78
CA ALA A 63 -8.69 17.19 -4.32
C ALA A 63 -9.69 16.44 -3.43
N LEU A 64 -10.04 15.19 -3.79
CA LEU A 64 -10.94 14.35 -3.00
C LEU A 64 -10.29 13.87 -1.69
N ALA A 65 -8.99 13.58 -1.71
CA ALA A 65 -8.24 13.17 -0.52
C ALA A 65 -7.89 14.35 0.40
N ARG A 66 -7.93 15.58 -0.10
CA ARG A 66 -7.51 16.79 0.61
C ARG A 66 -8.18 16.96 1.99
N PRO A 67 -9.51 16.80 2.16
CA PRO A 67 -10.15 16.95 3.46
C PRO A 67 -9.67 15.91 4.49
N LEU A 68 -9.38 14.69 4.04
CA LEU A 68 -8.86 13.62 4.89
C LEU A 68 -7.42 13.93 5.32
N MET A 69 -6.61 14.50 4.43
CA MET A 69 -5.24 14.92 4.74
C MET A 69 -5.20 16.15 5.65
N ASP A 70 -6.10 17.11 5.44
CA ASP A 70 -6.18 18.33 6.22
C ASP A 70 -6.65 18.08 7.66
N ALA A 71 -7.41 17.01 7.90
CA ALA A 71 -7.74 16.55 9.26
C ALA A 71 -6.48 16.18 10.09
N HIS A 72 -5.38 15.82 9.41
CA HIS A 72 -4.08 15.54 10.04
C HIS A 72 -3.13 16.76 10.02
N ARG A 73 -3.65 17.96 9.71
CA ARG A 73 -2.88 19.21 9.72
C ARG A 73 -3.36 20.14 10.85
N TRP A 74 -2.41 20.85 11.44
CA TRP A 74 -2.65 21.91 12.41
C TRP A 74 -2.02 23.21 11.88
N HIS A 75 -2.84 24.26 11.71
CA HIS A 75 -2.43 25.52 11.05
C HIS A 75 -1.68 25.33 9.71
N GLY A 76 -2.12 24.35 8.89
CA GLY A 76 -1.49 24.03 7.61
C GLY A 76 -0.22 23.18 7.70
N LEU A 77 0.34 23.01 8.89
CA LEU A 77 1.47 22.13 9.18
C LEU A 77 0.98 20.71 9.41
N ARG A 78 1.78 19.73 9.00
CA ARG A 78 1.47 18.32 9.24
C ARG A 78 1.75 17.98 10.69
N VAL A 79 0.77 17.42 11.39
CA VAL A 79 0.99 16.90 12.74
C VAL A 79 1.74 15.58 12.65
N VAL A 80 2.83 15.47 13.40
CA VAL A 80 3.61 14.25 13.56
C VAL A 80 3.76 13.99 15.04
N ALA A 81 3.79 12.72 15.43
CA ALA A 81 4.18 12.34 16.78
C ALA A 81 5.66 11.99 16.79
N ALA A 82 6.31 12.31 17.91
CA ALA A 82 7.70 11.99 18.16
C ALA A 82 7.75 11.01 19.33
N ASP A 83 8.49 9.92 19.19
CA ASP A 83 8.84 9.03 20.29
C ASP A 83 10.36 8.95 20.45
N GLY A 84 10.80 8.94 21.70
CA GLY A 84 12.19 8.82 22.09
C GLY A 84 12.33 7.70 23.11
N SER A 85 12.94 6.60 22.71
CA SER A 85 13.05 5.39 23.53
C SER A 85 14.51 5.01 23.74
N ARG A 86 14.89 4.66 24.98
CA ARG A 86 16.23 4.15 25.29
C ARG A 86 16.34 2.69 24.88
N LEU A 87 17.22 2.41 23.93
CA LEU A 87 17.50 1.06 23.44
C LEU A 87 18.74 0.49 24.15
N CYS A 88 18.50 -0.59 24.89
CA CYS A 88 19.55 -1.47 25.37
C CYS A 88 19.59 -2.68 24.42
N VAL A 89 20.50 -2.66 23.44
CA VAL A 89 20.54 -3.67 22.39
C VAL A 89 21.57 -4.74 22.77
N SER A 90 21.13 -6.00 22.92
CA SER A 90 22.06 -7.12 23.02
C SER A 90 22.68 -7.36 21.65
N THR A 91 23.97 -7.15 21.51
CA THR A 91 24.64 -7.36 20.23
C THR A 91 25.17 -8.78 20.10
N ARG A 92 25.40 -9.22 18.86
CA ARG A 92 26.05 -10.50 18.61
C ARG A 92 27.49 -10.43 19.11
N ARG A 93 28.04 -11.57 19.53
CA ARG A 93 29.43 -11.70 19.99
C ARG A 93 30.39 -11.03 18.98
N GLY A 94 31.12 -10.00 19.42
CA GLY A 94 32.04 -9.22 18.58
C GLY A 94 31.49 -7.92 17.97
N ALA A 95 30.25 -7.54 18.28
CA ALA A 95 29.64 -6.27 17.86
C ALA A 95 29.15 -5.46 19.08
N GLU A 96 29.91 -5.46 20.18
CA GLU A 96 29.55 -4.74 21.41
C GLU A 96 29.27 -3.25 21.09
N LEU A 97 28.07 -2.79 21.47
CA LEU A 97 27.74 -1.37 21.50
C LEU A 97 28.09 -0.90 22.90
N ASP A 98 29.07 0.00 22.99
CA ASP A 98 29.73 0.40 24.24
C ASP A 98 28.83 1.27 25.15
N ALA A 99 27.70 1.78 24.62
CA ALA A 99 26.79 2.67 25.32
C ALA A 99 25.32 2.33 25.06
N ASP A 100 24.44 2.72 26.00
CA ASP A 100 23.01 2.82 25.72
C ASP A 100 22.80 3.78 24.52
N HIS A 101 21.78 3.54 23.71
CA HIS A 101 21.44 4.43 22.60
C HIS A 101 20.01 4.95 22.76
N TYR A 102 19.75 6.16 22.26
CA TYR A 102 18.40 6.68 22.12
C TYR A 102 17.92 6.48 20.69
N ALA A 103 16.85 5.71 20.51
CA ALA A 103 16.09 5.71 19.28
C ALA A 103 15.10 6.86 19.31
N PHE A 104 15.18 7.72 18.31
CA PHE A 104 14.21 8.78 18.07
C PHE A 104 13.47 8.47 16.78
N ALA A 105 12.14 8.57 16.80
CA ALA A 105 11.31 8.36 15.62
C ALA A 105 10.23 9.43 15.51
N LEU A 106 10.00 9.89 14.28
CA LEU A 106 8.83 10.68 13.90
C LEU A 106 7.87 9.79 13.13
N TYR A 107 6.60 9.78 13.53
CA TYR A 107 5.56 8.97 12.89
C TYR A 107 4.29 9.75 12.63
N LEU A 108 3.48 9.25 11.69
CA LEU A 108 2.14 9.76 11.43
C LEU A 108 1.13 9.12 12.38
N PRO A 109 0.47 9.92 13.23
CA PRO A 109 -0.59 9.40 14.08
C PRO A 109 -1.73 8.81 13.24
N GLY A 110 -2.18 7.60 13.58
CA GLY A 110 -3.33 6.93 12.97
C GLY A 110 -3.01 6.10 11.71
N ALA A 111 -1.86 6.32 11.06
CA ALA A 111 -1.37 5.49 9.97
C ALA A 111 -0.19 4.59 10.38
N GLU A 112 0.33 4.79 11.60
CA GLU A 112 1.52 4.10 12.16
C GLU A 112 2.71 4.05 11.18
N LEU A 113 2.85 5.12 10.38
CA LEU A 113 3.89 5.22 9.36
C LEU A 113 5.05 6.04 9.90
N THR A 114 6.20 5.39 10.05
CA THR A 114 7.46 6.04 10.42
C THR A 114 7.95 6.92 9.26
N LEU A 115 8.08 8.21 9.53
CA LEU A 115 8.61 9.19 8.58
C LEU A 115 10.13 9.34 8.69
N HIS A 116 10.64 9.22 9.91
CA HIS A 116 12.05 9.39 10.21
C HIS A 116 12.39 8.57 11.45
N ALA A 117 13.57 7.94 11.44
CA ALA A 117 14.11 7.27 12.60
C ALA A 117 15.62 7.47 12.64
N THR A 118 16.14 7.84 13.80
CA THR A 118 17.57 8.04 14.06
C THR A 118 17.98 7.39 15.35
N LEU A 119 19.23 6.96 15.40
CA LEU A 119 19.86 6.43 16.59
C LEU A 119 20.92 7.42 17.06
N HIS A 120 20.85 7.81 18.34
CA HIS A 120 21.79 8.71 18.98
C HIS A 120 22.56 7.96 20.07
N PRO A 121 23.87 8.19 20.24
CA PRO A 121 24.58 7.71 21.42
C PRO A 121 23.98 8.34 22.68
N ALA A 122 23.96 7.62 23.80
CA ALA A 122 23.50 8.18 25.08
C ALA A 122 24.50 9.18 25.70
N ASP A 123 25.69 9.28 25.13
CA ASP A 123 26.72 10.25 25.49
C ASP A 123 26.33 11.56 24.81
N GLY A 124 25.78 12.52 25.57
CA GLY A 124 25.16 13.75 25.06
C GLY A 124 26.10 14.75 24.37
N SER A 125 26.80 14.32 23.33
CA SER A 125 27.75 15.09 22.51
C SER A 125 27.34 15.13 21.04
#